data_AF-A0A7X8WYP4-F1
#
_entry.id   AF-A0A7X8WYP4-F1
#
_cell.length_a   1.000
_cell.length_b   1.000
_cell.length_c   1.000
_cell.angle_alpha   90.00
_cell.angle_beta   90.00
_cell.angle_gamma   90.00
#
_symmetry.space_group_name_H-M   'P 1'
#
loop_
_entity.id
_entity.type
_entity.pdbx_description
1 polymer ?
#
loop_
_entity_poly.entity_id
_entity_poly.type
_entity_poly.pdbx_seq_one_letter_code
_entity_poly.pdbx_strand_id
1 'polypeptide(L)'
;MDNYSSRIAGIVYGGAAAEAAAIEPEGTKFSTGTQLGLYVADGLLEVLEWASDGQAADPPASVWLALLRWYKSRYGDFPEGLPAVYDRWIDAYPLGDGDVEDATKTGLEDVEMGTPRKPHGQEATGAEALVRAAPFGMIPQVDADWVIKMSQQAAVLTHGTWTTSVAYSLLVHHVLTGKTFLGSVTEVLDRISEHDAELTEQIRTGLADTVATPTTAQQVLTAAIASVADALEQPVAPEQLFAAAVTNAVNHGGNTQATALLAGQLAGGLLGNTATGTPSHLKNYPVLEELIDRWIRLTS
;
A
#
# COMPACT_ATOMS: atom_id res chain seq x y z
N MET A 1 -22.75 -1.11 -6.50
CA MET A 1 -21.36 -1.57 -6.38
C MET A 1 -21.39 -2.80 -5.50
N ASP A 2 -20.82 -3.92 -5.95
CA ASP A 2 -20.73 -5.11 -5.11
C ASP A 2 -19.78 -4.86 -3.91
N ASN A 3 -19.76 -5.79 -2.94
CA ASN A 3 -18.96 -5.62 -1.72
C ASN A 3 -17.46 -5.49 -2.05
N TYR A 4 -16.96 -6.21 -3.05
CA TYR A 4 -15.55 -6.17 -3.43
C TYR A 4 -15.16 -4.79 -4.00
N SER A 5 -15.92 -4.32 -4.98
CA SER A 5 -15.72 -3.01 -5.62
C SER A 5 -15.80 -1.86 -4.63
N SER A 6 -16.75 -1.92 -3.68
CA SER A 6 -16.87 -0.92 -2.60
C SER A 6 -15.62 -0.87 -1.72
N ARG A 7 -15.05 -2.03 -1.41
CA ARG A 7 -13.84 -2.15 -0.59
C ARG A 7 -12.58 -1.76 -1.34
N ILE A 8 -12.47 -2.08 -2.63
CA ILE A 8 -11.37 -1.59 -3.49
C ILE A 8 -11.38 -0.05 -3.53
N ALA A 9 -12.55 0.54 -3.78
CA ALA A 9 -12.69 1.99 -3.74
C ALA A 9 -12.38 2.54 -2.34
N GLY A 10 -12.81 1.87 -1.27
CA GLY A 10 -12.49 2.23 0.11
C GLY A 10 -10.99 2.21 0.42
N ILE A 11 -10.25 1.20 -0.05
CA ILE A 11 -8.78 1.13 0.10
C ILE A 11 -8.13 2.31 -0.62
N VAL A 12 -8.44 2.50 -1.90
CA VAL A 12 -7.78 3.53 -2.73
C VAL A 12 -8.13 4.94 -2.26
N TYR A 13 -9.42 5.25 -2.08
CA TYR A 13 -9.86 6.55 -1.62
C TYR A 13 -9.51 6.82 -0.15
N GLY A 14 -9.73 5.84 0.73
CA GLY A 14 -9.44 5.97 2.15
C GLY A 14 -7.96 6.19 2.41
N GLY A 15 -7.09 5.46 1.71
CA GLY A 15 -5.65 5.65 1.77
C GLY A 15 -5.21 7.04 1.34
N ALA A 16 -5.62 7.47 0.13
CA ALA A 16 -5.23 8.76 -0.42
C ALA A 16 -5.75 9.94 0.42
N ALA A 17 -6.99 9.86 0.92
CA ALA A 17 -7.57 10.87 1.80
C ALA A 17 -6.84 10.95 3.15
N ALA A 18 -6.49 9.80 3.73
CA ALA A 18 -5.78 9.73 5.00
C ALA A 18 -4.34 10.24 4.90
N GLU A 19 -3.61 9.88 3.84
CA GLU A 19 -2.27 10.42 3.59
C GLU A 19 -2.33 11.94 3.41
N ALA A 20 -3.31 12.45 2.67
CA ALA A 20 -3.49 13.88 2.46
C ALA A 20 -3.77 14.64 3.76
N ALA A 21 -4.65 14.10 4.62
CA ALA A 21 -4.95 14.67 5.93
C ALA A 21 -3.73 14.69 6.88
N ALA A 22 -2.76 13.80 6.67
CA ALA A 22 -1.51 13.76 7.43
C ALA A 22 -0.45 14.76 6.96
N ILE A 23 -0.62 15.38 5.79
CA ILE A 23 0.32 16.38 5.23
C ILE A 23 -0.05 17.78 5.71
N GLU A 24 -1.30 18.18 5.48
CA GLU A 24 -1.80 19.51 5.83
C GLU A 24 -3.29 19.42 6.20
N PRO A 25 -3.81 20.32 7.04
CA PRO A 25 -5.21 20.28 7.47
C PRO A 25 -6.22 20.34 6.32
N GLU A 26 -5.89 21.07 5.25
CA GLU A 26 -6.75 21.20 4.06
C GLU A 26 -6.73 19.93 3.19
N GLY A 27 -5.72 19.07 3.34
CA GLY A 27 -5.63 17.74 2.73
C GLY A 27 -5.79 17.73 1.22
N THR A 28 -5.21 18.68 0.48
CA THR A 28 -5.52 18.82 -0.97
C THR A 28 -4.67 17.97 -1.91
N LYS A 29 -3.63 17.32 -1.38
CA LYS A 29 -2.67 16.50 -2.13
C LYS A 29 -2.32 15.26 -1.33
N PHE A 30 -2.16 14.13 -2.01
CA PHE A 30 -1.48 12.96 -1.48
C PHE A 30 0.01 13.00 -1.86
N SER A 31 0.82 12.12 -1.27
CA SER A 31 2.28 12.13 -1.36
C SER A 31 2.82 10.83 -1.98
N THR A 32 4.13 10.60 -1.83
CA THR A 32 4.89 9.48 -2.36
C THR A 32 4.25 8.11 -2.05
N GLY A 33 3.64 7.91 -0.87
CA GLY A 33 3.06 6.63 -0.50
C GLY A 33 1.89 6.23 -1.39
N THR A 34 0.91 7.14 -1.58
CA THR A 34 -0.19 6.90 -2.53
C THR A 34 0.36 6.74 -3.94
N GLN A 35 1.26 7.61 -4.39
CA GLN A 35 1.83 7.54 -5.74
C GLN A 35 2.45 6.17 -6.02
N LEU A 36 3.35 5.69 -5.15
CA LEU A 36 3.97 4.37 -5.30
C LEU A 36 2.93 3.25 -5.33
N GLY A 37 1.91 3.30 -4.47
CA GLY A 37 0.81 2.35 -4.46
C GLY A 37 0.03 2.32 -5.79
N LEU A 38 -0.24 3.48 -6.39
CA LEU A 38 -0.92 3.58 -7.69
C LEU A 38 -0.08 2.95 -8.81
N TYR A 39 1.24 3.19 -8.84
CA TYR A 39 2.11 2.60 -9.86
C TYR A 39 2.30 1.09 -9.67
N VAL A 40 2.38 0.59 -8.43
CA VAL A 40 2.36 -0.86 -8.18
C VAL A 40 1.04 -1.47 -8.67
N ALA A 41 -0.09 -0.80 -8.42
CA ALA A 41 -1.38 -1.24 -8.92
C ALA A 41 -1.42 -1.25 -10.46
N ASP A 42 -0.90 -0.22 -11.13
CA ASP A 42 -0.80 -0.20 -12.60
C ASP A 42 0.11 -1.30 -13.16
N GLY A 43 1.24 -1.61 -12.50
CA GLY A 43 2.09 -2.74 -12.86
C GLY A 43 1.35 -4.08 -12.77
N LEU A 44 0.48 -4.25 -11.78
CA LEU A 44 -0.38 -5.43 -11.67
C LEU A 44 -1.54 -5.41 -12.69
N LEU A 45 -2.11 -4.25 -13.00
CA LEU A 45 -3.10 -4.13 -14.07
C LEU A 45 -2.53 -4.57 -15.41
N GLU A 46 -1.29 -4.19 -15.72
CA GLU A 46 -0.60 -4.66 -16.92
C GLU A 46 -0.54 -6.19 -16.97
N VAL A 47 -0.20 -6.85 -15.85
CA VAL A 47 -0.22 -8.33 -15.77
C VAL A 47 -1.61 -8.90 -16.03
N LEU A 48 -2.65 -8.29 -15.45
CA LEU A 48 -4.03 -8.73 -15.64
C LEU A 48 -4.51 -8.52 -17.08
N GLU A 49 -4.10 -7.44 -17.75
CA GLU A 49 -4.37 -7.17 -19.16
C GLU A 49 -3.75 -8.26 -20.05
N TRP A 50 -2.46 -8.58 -19.86
CA TRP A 50 -1.80 -9.67 -20.58
C TRP A 50 -2.49 -11.02 -20.34
N ALA A 51 -2.86 -11.31 -19.09
CA ALA A 51 -3.57 -12.54 -18.74
C ALA A 51 -4.95 -12.61 -19.42
N SER A 52 -5.69 -11.49 -19.49
CA SER A 52 -6.96 -11.39 -20.21
C SER A 52 -6.80 -11.66 -21.71
N ASP A 53 -5.64 -11.32 -22.28
CA ASP A 53 -5.27 -11.62 -23.67
C ASP A 53 -4.69 -13.03 -23.86
N GLY A 54 -4.69 -13.87 -22.82
CA GLY A 54 -4.18 -15.23 -22.85
C GLY A 54 -2.65 -15.34 -22.87
N GLN A 55 -1.96 -14.26 -22.48
CA GLN A 55 -0.50 -14.16 -22.45
C GLN A 55 0.02 -14.14 -21.01
N ALA A 56 1.20 -14.72 -20.80
CA ALA A 56 1.87 -14.65 -19.51
C ALA A 56 2.69 -13.35 -19.41
N ALA A 57 2.64 -12.71 -18.25
CA ALA A 57 3.52 -11.62 -17.85
C ALA A 57 4.24 -11.98 -16.55
N ASP A 58 5.41 -11.38 -16.32
CA ASP A 58 6.19 -11.51 -15.09
C ASP A 58 5.77 -10.39 -14.11
N PRO A 59 5.03 -10.67 -13.02
CA PRO A 59 4.49 -9.61 -12.17
C PRO A 59 5.57 -8.77 -11.47
N PRO A 60 6.63 -9.34 -10.86
CA PRO A 60 7.76 -8.57 -10.36
C PRO A 60 8.36 -7.62 -11.39
N ALA A 61 8.57 -8.08 -12.63
CA ALA A 61 9.11 -7.24 -13.69
C ALA A 61 8.14 -6.10 -14.08
N SER A 62 6.85 -6.39 -14.25
CA SER A 62 5.84 -5.36 -14.55
C SER A 62 5.74 -4.30 -13.46
N VAL A 63 5.83 -4.70 -12.19
CA VAL A 63 5.87 -3.76 -11.05
C VAL A 63 7.15 -2.94 -11.05
N TRP A 64 8.31 -3.54 -11.31
CA TRP A 64 9.58 -2.81 -11.40
C TRP A 64 9.55 -1.77 -12.52
N LEU A 65 9.07 -2.14 -13.71
CA LEU A 65 8.91 -1.21 -14.83
C LEU A 65 7.92 -0.07 -14.50
N ALA A 66 6.84 -0.36 -13.77
CA ALA A 66 5.92 0.67 -13.28
C ALA A 66 6.59 1.64 -12.29
N LEU A 67 7.43 1.13 -11.39
CA LEU A 67 8.20 1.98 -10.47
C LEU A 67 9.28 2.80 -11.19
N LEU A 68 9.83 2.33 -12.31
CA LEU A 68 10.69 3.14 -13.18
C LEU A 68 9.91 4.27 -13.88
N ARG A 69 8.65 4.04 -14.27
CA ARG A 69 7.77 5.10 -14.78
C ARG A 69 7.46 6.13 -13.69
N TRP A 70 7.18 5.69 -12.46
CA TRP A 70 7.09 6.58 -11.31
C TRP A 70 8.37 7.40 -11.11
N TYR A 71 9.54 6.76 -11.16
CA TYR A 71 10.83 7.43 -11.07
C TYR A 71 10.97 8.52 -12.14
N LYS A 72 10.68 8.21 -13.41
CA LYS A 72 10.69 9.19 -14.51
C LYS A 72 9.73 10.35 -14.23
N SER A 73 8.52 10.07 -13.74
CA SER A 73 7.56 11.12 -13.38
C SER A 73 8.08 12.05 -12.28
N ARG A 74 8.96 11.53 -11.41
CA ARG A 74 9.55 12.24 -10.27
C ARG A 74 10.81 13.04 -10.63
N TYR A 75 11.69 12.45 -11.45
CA TYR A 75 13.03 13.00 -11.72
C TYR A 75 13.22 13.48 -13.16
N GLY A 76 12.20 13.33 -14.01
CA GLY A 76 12.16 13.83 -15.39
C GLY A 76 12.68 12.87 -16.45
N ASP A 77 13.52 11.89 -16.08
CA ASP A 77 14.07 10.87 -16.97
C ASP A 77 14.23 9.53 -16.25
N PHE A 78 14.41 8.45 -17.01
CA PHE A 78 14.76 7.15 -16.46
C PHE A 78 16.19 7.15 -15.91
N PRO A 79 16.53 6.29 -14.93
CA PRO A 79 17.91 6.13 -14.50
C PRO A 79 18.83 5.67 -15.64
N GLU A 80 20.10 6.07 -15.59
CA GLU A 80 21.07 5.73 -16.63
C GLU A 80 21.26 4.22 -16.76
N GLY A 81 21.23 3.70 -17.99
CA GLY A 81 21.45 2.28 -18.27
C GLY A 81 20.23 1.38 -18.09
N LEU A 82 19.09 1.93 -17.65
CA LEU A 82 17.83 1.20 -17.53
C LEU A 82 16.95 1.30 -18.78
N PRO A 83 16.04 0.32 -19.00
CA PRO A 83 15.21 0.32 -20.19
C PRO A 83 14.24 1.52 -20.19
N ALA A 84 14.11 2.16 -21.35
CA ALA A 84 13.00 3.08 -21.58
C ALA A 84 11.70 2.28 -21.66
N VAL A 85 10.76 2.61 -20.77
CA VAL A 85 9.45 1.96 -20.68
C VAL A 85 8.41 2.80 -21.40
N TYR A 86 7.46 2.17 -22.08
CA TYR A 86 6.34 2.89 -22.69
C TYR A 86 5.43 3.48 -21.62
N ASP A 87 4.95 4.70 -21.87
CA ASP A 87 3.97 5.35 -21.00
C ASP A 87 2.65 4.56 -21.02
N ARG A 88 2.00 4.50 -19.86
CA ARG A 88 0.66 3.99 -19.61
C ARG A 88 -0.26 5.13 -19.18
N TRP A 89 -1.55 4.81 -18.98
CA TRP A 89 -2.59 5.80 -18.68
C TRP A 89 -2.26 6.68 -17.46
N ILE A 90 -1.62 6.11 -16.43
CA ILE A 90 -1.29 6.81 -15.20
C ILE A 90 -0.23 7.90 -15.41
N ASP A 91 0.64 7.75 -16.42
CA ASP A 91 1.73 8.69 -16.71
C ASP A 91 1.23 10.04 -17.28
N ALA A 92 -0.03 10.11 -17.68
CA ALA A 92 -0.68 11.36 -18.10
C ALA A 92 -1.02 12.29 -16.91
N TYR A 93 -0.95 11.80 -15.67
CA TYR A 93 -1.32 12.54 -14.47
C TYR A 93 -0.10 13.18 -13.79
N PRO A 94 -0.11 14.51 -13.53
CA PRO A 94 0.97 15.16 -12.79
C PRO A 94 0.80 14.95 -11.28
N LEU A 95 1.26 13.80 -10.78
CA LEU A 95 1.01 13.40 -9.39
C LEU A 95 1.73 14.28 -8.34
N GLY A 96 2.75 15.03 -8.75
CA GLY A 96 3.42 16.05 -7.94
C GLY A 96 4.55 15.52 -7.05
N ASP A 97 5.07 16.42 -6.21
CA ASP A 97 6.22 16.18 -5.34
C ASP A 97 5.87 15.46 -4.03
N GLY A 98 6.87 15.24 -3.16
CA GLY A 98 6.82 14.45 -1.94
C GLY A 98 8.21 13.94 -1.55
N ASP A 99 8.46 13.62 -0.28
CA ASP A 99 9.75 13.09 0.13
C ASP A 99 9.92 11.64 -0.39
N VAL A 100 11.16 11.27 -0.72
CA VAL A 100 11.51 9.93 -1.22
C VAL A 100 12.65 9.38 -0.38
N GLU A 101 12.49 8.17 0.14
CA GLU A 101 13.52 7.46 0.89
C GLU A 101 14.70 7.09 -0.02
N ASP A 102 15.92 7.26 0.50
CA ASP A 102 17.17 6.95 -0.23
C ASP A 102 17.17 5.50 -0.75
N ALA A 103 16.63 4.56 0.01
CA ALA A 103 16.54 3.16 -0.37
C ALA A 103 15.67 2.93 -1.62
N THR A 104 14.52 3.63 -1.72
CA THR A 104 13.67 3.58 -2.92
C THR A 104 14.38 4.17 -4.12
N LYS A 105 14.97 5.35 -3.95
CA LYS A 105 15.67 6.01 -5.04
C LYS A 105 16.83 5.15 -5.55
N THR A 106 17.77 4.79 -4.67
CA THR A 106 18.96 4.02 -5.05
C THR A 106 18.63 2.61 -5.53
N GLY A 107 17.60 1.96 -4.97
CA GLY A 107 17.15 0.65 -5.43
C GLY A 107 16.53 0.66 -6.83
N LEU A 108 15.94 1.79 -7.26
CA LEU A 108 15.44 1.97 -8.62
C LEU A 108 16.50 2.49 -9.60
N GLU A 109 17.58 3.10 -9.10
CA GLU A 109 18.73 3.53 -9.91
C GLU A 109 19.68 2.35 -10.25
N ASP A 110 19.60 1.23 -9.54
CA ASP A 110 20.40 0.04 -9.85
C ASP A 110 19.95 -0.60 -11.16
N VAL A 111 20.93 -1.01 -11.98
CA VAL A 111 20.71 -1.59 -13.31
C VAL A 111 20.11 -3.00 -13.27
N GLU A 112 20.33 -3.73 -12.17
CA GLU A 112 19.73 -5.03 -11.95
C GLU A 112 18.47 -4.89 -11.09
N MET A 113 17.41 -5.60 -11.43
CA MET A 113 16.23 -5.65 -10.57
C MET A 113 16.58 -6.34 -9.23
N GLY A 114 16.18 -5.74 -8.10
CA GLY A 114 16.29 -6.37 -6.79
C GLY A 114 15.51 -7.67 -6.73
N THR A 115 16.07 -8.71 -6.10
CA THR A 115 15.44 -10.04 -5.99
C THR A 115 15.58 -10.59 -4.57
N PRO A 116 14.78 -11.57 -4.13
CA PRO A 116 14.94 -12.13 -2.78
C PRO A 116 16.32 -12.76 -2.54
N ARG A 117 17.02 -13.16 -3.60
CA ARG A 117 18.41 -13.68 -3.52
C ARG A 117 19.45 -12.56 -3.44
N LYS A 118 19.18 -11.40 -4.04
CA LYS A 118 20.05 -10.22 -4.05
C LYS A 118 19.16 -8.99 -3.85
N PRO A 119 18.69 -8.74 -2.61
CA PRO A 119 17.75 -7.66 -2.35
C PRO A 119 18.49 -6.31 -2.33
N HIS A 120 17.80 -5.25 -2.72
CA HIS A 120 18.29 -3.88 -2.56
C HIS A 120 17.96 -3.35 -1.16
N GLY A 121 18.63 -2.28 -0.73
CA GLY A 121 18.32 -1.60 0.54
C GLY A 121 18.42 -2.50 1.77
N GLN A 122 19.51 -3.29 1.91
CA GLN A 122 19.68 -4.26 3.00
C GLN A 122 19.49 -3.64 4.41
N GLU A 123 19.95 -2.40 4.59
CA GLU A 123 19.86 -1.65 5.85
C GLU A 123 18.63 -0.72 5.91
N ALA A 124 17.75 -0.76 4.91
CA ALA A 124 16.60 0.12 4.83
C ALA A 124 15.52 -0.29 5.83
N THR A 125 15.19 0.63 6.74
CA THR A 125 14.13 0.45 7.74
C THR A 125 12.89 1.30 7.45
N GLY A 126 12.95 2.12 6.39
CA GLY A 126 11.90 3.00 5.92
C GLY A 126 10.65 2.27 5.42
N ALA A 127 9.57 3.02 5.25
CA ALA A 127 8.23 2.48 5.03
C ALA A 127 7.83 2.42 3.54
N GLU A 128 8.67 2.84 2.60
CA GLU A 128 8.23 2.99 1.21
C GLU A 128 7.94 1.67 0.48
N ALA A 129 8.59 0.57 0.86
CA ALA A 129 8.20 -0.77 0.39
C ALA A 129 6.85 -1.22 0.99
N LEU A 130 6.51 -0.77 2.19
CA LEU A 130 5.29 -1.12 2.91
C LEU A 130 4.07 -0.36 2.37
N VAL A 131 4.17 0.97 2.22
CA VAL A 131 3.05 1.83 1.78
C VAL A 131 2.52 1.49 0.39
N ARG A 132 3.36 0.86 -0.45
CA ARG A 132 3.01 0.43 -1.81
C ARG A 132 2.56 -1.03 -1.92
N ALA A 133 2.35 -1.73 -0.81
CA ALA A 133 2.11 -3.18 -0.81
C ALA A 133 0.62 -3.59 -0.83
N ALA A 134 -0.33 -2.67 -0.64
CA ALA A 134 -1.76 -2.97 -0.69
C ALA A 134 -2.23 -3.67 -1.99
N PRO A 135 -1.77 -3.27 -3.20
CA PRO A 135 -2.26 -3.86 -4.45
C PRO A 135 -2.09 -5.38 -4.57
N PHE A 136 -1.07 -5.97 -3.95
CA PHE A 136 -0.89 -7.43 -3.96
C PHE A 136 -2.00 -8.17 -3.21
N GLY A 137 -2.52 -7.57 -2.13
CA GLY A 137 -3.67 -8.11 -1.40
C GLY A 137 -5.00 -7.85 -2.11
N MET A 138 -5.03 -6.91 -3.06
CA MET A 138 -6.24 -6.52 -3.78
C MET A 138 -6.64 -7.50 -4.88
N ILE A 139 -5.72 -8.30 -5.40
CA ILE A 139 -6.02 -9.25 -6.48
C ILE A 139 -7.02 -10.31 -5.96
N PRO A 140 -8.17 -10.51 -6.63
CA PRO A 140 -9.12 -11.52 -6.20
C PRO A 140 -8.67 -12.92 -6.64
N GLN A 141 -9.21 -13.96 -6.00
CA GLN A 141 -9.06 -15.36 -6.41
C GLN A 141 -7.60 -15.89 -6.46
N VAL A 142 -6.65 -15.17 -5.87
CA VAL A 142 -5.31 -15.69 -5.58
C VAL A 142 -5.26 -16.27 -4.18
N ASP A 143 -4.38 -17.25 -3.96
CA ASP A 143 -4.12 -17.79 -2.63
C ASP A 143 -3.11 -16.92 -1.85
N ALA A 144 -3.01 -17.17 -0.55
CA ALA A 144 -2.08 -16.45 0.33
C ALA A 144 -0.60 -16.66 -0.06
N ASP A 145 -0.26 -17.79 -0.67
CA ASP A 145 1.12 -18.10 -1.09
C ASP A 145 1.55 -17.23 -2.26
N TRP A 146 0.64 -16.97 -3.19
CA TRP A 146 0.85 -16.00 -4.25
C TRP A 146 1.06 -14.60 -3.70
N VAL A 147 0.21 -14.16 -2.75
CA VAL A 147 0.33 -12.84 -2.11
C VAL A 147 1.70 -12.70 -1.42
N ILE A 148 2.10 -13.69 -0.61
CA ILE A 148 3.40 -13.71 0.06
C ILE A 148 4.54 -13.60 -0.95
N LYS A 149 4.52 -14.46 -1.97
CA LYS A 149 5.60 -14.53 -2.97
C LYS A 149 5.72 -13.22 -3.75
N MET A 150 4.62 -12.65 -4.22
CA MET A 150 4.66 -11.43 -5.03
C MET A 150 5.02 -10.21 -4.19
N SER A 151 4.45 -10.06 -3.00
CA SER A 151 4.80 -8.96 -2.09
C SER A 151 6.26 -9.02 -1.65
N GLN A 152 6.81 -10.23 -1.43
CA GLN A 152 8.23 -10.40 -1.15
C GLN A 152 9.10 -9.91 -2.32
N GLN A 153 8.77 -10.32 -3.55
CA GLN A 153 9.52 -9.91 -4.75
C GLN A 153 9.47 -8.40 -4.97
N ALA A 154 8.33 -7.76 -4.69
CA ALA A 154 8.16 -6.32 -4.87
C ALA A 154 8.82 -5.48 -3.76
N ALA A 155 8.87 -5.97 -2.53
CA ALA A 155 9.56 -5.28 -1.43
C ALA A 155 11.06 -5.16 -1.73
N VAL A 156 11.69 -6.28 -2.12
CA VAL A 156 13.14 -6.38 -2.37
C VAL A 156 13.65 -5.66 -3.60
N LEU A 157 12.75 -5.10 -4.42
CA LEU A 157 13.12 -4.14 -5.47
C LEU A 157 13.88 -2.95 -4.89
N THR A 158 13.55 -2.52 -3.66
CA THR A 158 14.21 -1.37 -3.03
C THR A 158 14.56 -1.55 -1.54
N HIS A 159 13.93 -2.49 -0.82
CA HIS A 159 14.16 -2.69 0.63
C HIS A 159 14.49 -4.14 0.96
N GLY A 160 15.48 -4.35 1.84
CA GLY A 160 16.00 -5.68 2.14
C GLY A 160 15.04 -6.54 2.96
N THR A 161 14.21 -5.88 3.76
CA THR A 161 13.19 -6.50 4.60
C THR A 161 11.86 -6.55 3.86
N TRP A 162 11.19 -7.70 3.92
CA TRP A 162 9.96 -7.95 3.14
C TRP A 162 8.77 -8.38 4.02
N THR A 163 9.03 -8.81 5.25
CA THR A 163 8.05 -9.40 6.16
C THR A 163 6.94 -8.43 6.51
N THR A 164 7.27 -7.16 6.76
CA THR A 164 6.29 -6.09 7.01
C THR A 164 5.37 -5.85 5.81
N SER A 165 5.92 -5.76 4.59
CA SER A 165 5.13 -5.57 3.37
C SER A 165 4.23 -6.77 3.09
N VAL A 166 4.73 -8.00 3.29
CA VAL A 166 3.95 -9.23 3.16
C VAL A 166 2.81 -9.29 4.18
N ALA A 167 3.09 -8.96 5.45
CA ALA A 167 2.08 -8.92 6.50
C ALA A 167 0.94 -7.97 6.12
N TYR A 168 1.30 -6.79 5.60
CA TYR A 168 0.33 -5.81 5.16
C TYR A 168 -0.51 -6.26 3.96
N SER A 169 0.12 -6.81 2.91
CA SER A 169 -0.62 -7.35 1.76
C SER A 169 -1.57 -8.48 2.15
N LEU A 170 -1.17 -9.38 3.05
CA LEU A 170 -2.04 -10.44 3.56
C LEU A 170 -3.22 -9.88 4.37
N LEU A 171 -2.98 -8.83 5.17
CA LEU A 171 -4.04 -8.16 5.90
C LEU A 171 -5.07 -7.53 4.96
N VAL A 172 -4.62 -6.85 3.89
CA VAL A 172 -5.50 -6.32 2.83
C VAL A 172 -6.29 -7.44 2.15
N HIS A 173 -5.64 -8.57 1.84
CA HIS A 173 -6.31 -9.75 1.26
C HIS A 173 -7.41 -10.31 2.18
N HIS A 174 -7.14 -10.41 3.48
CA HIS A 174 -8.12 -10.85 4.47
C HIS A 174 -9.28 -9.87 4.65
N VAL A 175 -8.98 -8.57 4.68
CA VAL A 175 -9.98 -7.51 4.72
C VAL A 175 -10.93 -7.66 3.52
N LEU A 176 -10.42 -7.85 2.31
CA LEU A 176 -11.23 -7.99 1.10
C LEU A 176 -12.05 -9.29 1.06
N THR A 177 -11.54 -10.39 1.60
CA THR A 177 -12.26 -11.67 1.70
C THR A 177 -13.32 -11.71 2.81
N GLY A 178 -13.48 -10.63 3.59
CA GLY A 178 -14.58 -10.48 4.55
C GLY A 178 -14.32 -11.07 5.93
N LYS A 179 -13.07 -11.38 6.26
CA LYS A 179 -12.68 -11.78 7.60
C LYS A 179 -12.83 -10.62 8.59
N THR A 180 -13.01 -10.93 9.87
CA THR A 180 -12.97 -9.91 10.92
C THR A 180 -11.56 -9.32 11.02
N PHE A 181 -11.44 -8.05 11.42
CA PHE A 181 -10.13 -7.38 11.45
C PHE A 181 -9.15 -8.09 12.40
N LEU A 182 -9.52 -8.31 13.67
CA LEU A 182 -8.65 -8.99 14.63
C LEU A 182 -8.34 -10.44 14.25
N GLY A 183 -9.31 -11.18 13.69
CA GLY A 183 -9.06 -12.53 13.17
C GLY A 183 -8.05 -12.51 12.02
N SER A 184 -8.16 -11.52 11.13
CA SER A 184 -7.20 -11.31 10.04
C SER A 184 -5.79 -11.02 10.56
N VAL A 185 -5.67 -10.18 11.58
CA VAL A 185 -4.38 -9.88 12.22
C VAL A 185 -3.79 -11.14 12.84
N THR A 186 -4.56 -11.89 13.64
CA THR A 186 -4.06 -13.15 14.26
C THR A 186 -3.51 -14.13 13.22
N GLU A 187 -4.25 -14.38 12.13
CA GLU A 187 -3.80 -15.29 11.09
C GLU A 187 -2.55 -14.79 10.34
N VAL A 188 -2.44 -13.48 10.11
CA VAL A 188 -1.24 -12.87 9.51
C VAL A 188 -0.03 -13.06 10.43
N LEU A 189 -0.19 -12.81 11.72
CA LEU A 189 0.85 -12.99 12.72
C LEU A 189 1.34 -14.44 12.78
N ASP A 190 0.42 -15.40 12.76
CA ASP A 190 0.79 -16.82 12.72
C ASP A 190 1.61 -17.13 11.46
N ARG A 191 1.22 -16.58 10.31
CA ARG A 191 1.90 -16.81 9.03
C ARG A 191 3.31 -16.24 8.96
N ILE A 192 3.56 -15.07 9.55
CA ILE A 192 4.87 -14.40 9.48
C ILE A 192 5.79 -14.75 10.65
N SER A 193 5.27 -15.36 11.72
CA SER A 193 6.02 -15.60 12.97
C SER A 193 7.30 -16.41 12.80
N GLU A 194 7.35 -17.35 11.85
CA GLU A 194 8.55 -18.15 11.54
C GLU A 194 9.65 -17.33 10.84
N HIS A 195 9.27 -16.21 10.21
CA HIS A 195 10.17 -15.34 9.45
C HIS A 195 10.58 -14.09 10.24
N ASP A 196 9.70 -13.55 11.08
CA ASP A 196 9.92 -12.30 11.82
C ASP A 196 9.16 -12.30 13.14
N ALA A 197 9.77 -12.93 14.15
CA ALA A 197 9.23 -12.97 15.51
C ALA A 197 9.19 -11.59 16.17
N GLU A 198 10.08 -10.67 15.79
CA GLU A 198 10.15 -9.32 16.34
C GLU A 198 8.95 -8.48 15.89
N LEU A 199 8.66 -8.45 14.57
CA LEU A 199 7.46 -7.82 14.04
C LEU A 199 6.20 -8.42 14.66
N THR A 200 6.18 -9.74 14.81
CA THR A 200 5.04 -10.45 15.39
C THR A 200 4.75 -9.99 16.82
N GLU A 201 5.78 -9.93 17.66
CA GLU A 201 5.65 -9.49 19.04
C GLU A 201 5.33 -7.99 19.15
N GLN A 202 5.89 -7.19 18.25
CA GLN A 202 5.63 -5.76 18.20
C GLN A 202 4.15 -5.47 17.90
N ILE A 203 3.54 -6.16 16.93
CA ILE A 203 2.12 -6.00 16.63
C ILE A 203 1.25 -6.48 17.80
N ARG A 204 1.58 -7.62 18.42
CA ARG A 204 0.84 -8.11 19.60
C ARG A 204 0.87 -7.11 20.76
N THR A 205 2.04 -6.57 21.04
CA THR A 205 2.22 -5.57 22.10
C THR A 205 1.47 -4.28 21.76
N GLY A 206 1.57 -3.80 20.52
CA GLY A 206 0.90 -2.58 20.08
C GLY A 206 -0.63 -2.67 20.05
N LEU A 207 -1.21 -3.86 19.99
CA LEU A 207 -2.65 -4.09 20.16
C LEU A 207 -3.10 -4.08 21.64
N ALA A 208 -2.18 -4.28 22.58
CA ALA A 208 -2.49 -4.42 24.00
C ALA A 208 -2.06 -3.19 24.84
N ASP A 209 -1.14 -2.38 24.31
CA ASP A 209 -0.52 -1.26 25.02
C ASP A 209 -0.17 -0.11 24.04
N THR A 210 0.47 0.93 24.57
CA THR A 210 0.85 2.13 23.84
C THR A 210 1.86 1.83 22.74
N VAL A 211 1.54 2.22 21.51
CA VAL A 211 2.46 2.12 20.38
C VAL A 211 3.50 3.24 20.42
N ALA A 212 4.77 2.89 20.27
CA ALA A 212 5.86 3.86 20.14
C ALA A 212 5.68 4.75 18.90
N THR A 213 6.21 5.97 18.92
CA THR A 213 6.20 6.87 17.75
C THR A 213 6.81 6.19 16.52
N PRO A 214 6.06 5.99 15.42
CA PRO A 214 6.51 5.25 14.27
C PRO A 214 7.63 5.93 13.50
N THR A 215 8.76 5.24 13.34
CA THR A 215 9.91 5.70 12.55
C THR A 215 10.42 4.63 11.57
N THR A 216 10.04 3.37 11.76
CA THR A 216 10.36 2.24 10.87
C THR A 216 9.09 1.64 10.26
N ALA A 217 9.23 0.86 9.19
CA ALA A 217 8.12 0.14 8.58
C ALA A 217 7.34 -0.73 9.59
N GLN A 218 8.04 -1.47 10.46
CA GLN A 218 7.40 -2.35 11.44
C GLN A 218 6.56 -1.55 12.45
N GLN A 219 7.07 -0.40 12.91
CA GLN A 219 6.33 0.51 13.80
C GLN A 219 5.14 1.17 13.09
N VAL A 220 5.30 1.54 11.82
CA VAL A 220 4.22 2.12 10.98
C VAL A 220 3.08 1.12 10.83
N LEU A 221 3.37 -0.13 10.48
CA LEU A 221 2.34 -1.17 10.37
C LEU A 221 1.65 -1.41 11.72
N THR A 222 2.43 -1.48 12.80
CA THR A 222 1.89 -1.67 14.17
C THR A 222 0.93 -0.54 14.56
N ALA A 223 1.34 0.72 14.37
CA ALA A 223 0.51 1.88 14.69
C ALA A 223 -0.75 1.96 13.83
N ALA A 224 -0.66 1.63 12.54
CA ALA A 224 -1.83 1.58 11.67
C ALA A 224 -2.82 0.49 12.10
N ILE A 225 -2.34 -0.70 12.48
CA ILE A 225 -3.19 -1.79 12.98
C ILE A 225 -3.87 -1.39 14.29
N ALA A 226 -3.12 -0.84 15.25
CA ALA A 226 -3.66 -0.39 16.53
C ALA A 226 -4.71 0.72 16.33
N SER A 227 -4.42 1.70 15.47
CA SER A 227 -5.34 2.81 15.16
C SER A 227 -6.69 2.33 14.63
N VAL A 228 -6.68 1.31 13.75
CA VAL A 228 -7.91 0.70 13.20
C VAL A 228 -8.61 -0.16 14.25
N ALA A 229 -7.87 -0.94 15.04
CA ALA A 229 -8.45 -1.76 16.11
C ALA A 229 -9.21 -0.87 17.13
N ASP A 230 -8.55 0.17 17.65
CA ASP A 230 -9.12 1.12 18.61
C ASP A 230 -10.34 1.85 18.05
N ALA A 231 -10.33 2.19 16.76
CA ALA A 231 -11.47 2.82 16.12
C ALA A 231 -12.68 1.89 16.09
N LEU A 232 -12.48 0.62 15.70
CA LEU A 232 -13.56 -0.37 15.55
C LEU A 232 -14.26 -0.75 16.86
N GLU A 233 -13.68 -0.44 18.02
CA GLU A 233 -14.33 -0.62 19.32
C GLU A 233 -15.39 0.45 19.63
N GLN A 234 -15.40 1.55 18.88
CA GLN A 234 -16.31 2.67 19.14
C GLN A 234 -17.72 2.37 18.60
N PRO A 235 -18.80 2.64 19.37
CA PRO A 235 -20.17 2.39 18.94
C PRO A 235 -20.72 3.56 18.10
N VAL A 236 -20.05 3.88 16.99
CA VAL A 236 -20.34 5.04 16.12
C VAL A 236 -20.58 4.63 14.66
N ALA A 237 -21.01 5.57 13.82
CA ALA A 237 -21.27 5.30 12.41
C ALA A 237 -19.98 4.97 11.63
N PRO A 238 -20.05 4.22 10.51
CA PRO A 238 -18.88 3.85 9.70
C PRO A 238 -17.97 5.03 9.32
N GLU A 239 -18.54 6.17 8.97
CA GLU A 239 -17.79 7.38 8.61
C GLU A 239 -16.98 7.91 9.80
N GLN A 240 -17.53 7.78 11.02
CA GLN A 240 -16.87 8.18 12.26
C GLN A 240 -15.79 7.17 12.66
N LEU A 241 -15.99 5.88 12.40
CA LEU A 241 -14.96 4.85 12.58
C LEU A 241 -13.75 5.11 11.67
N PHE A 242 -14.00 5.42 10.40
CA PHE A 242 -12.95 5.79 9.46
C PHE A 242 -12.18 7.03 9.94
N ALA A 243 -12.91 8.11 10.28
CA ALA A 243 -12.29 9.33 10.79
C ALA A 243 -11.48 9.11 12.08
N ALA A 244 -11.98 8.26 13.00
CA ALA A 244 -11.28 7.89 14.22
C ALA A 244 -9.99 7.12 13.92
N ALA A 245 -10.01 6.14 13.01
CA ALA A 245 -8.82 5.38 12.63
C ALA A 245 -7.73 6.29 12.03
N VAL A 246 -8.12 7.22 11.14
CA VAL A 246 -7.19 8.18 10.55
C VAL A 246 -6.65 9.15 11.60
N THR A 247 -7.51 9.64 12.50
CA THR A 247 -7.10 10.56 13.58
C THR A 247 -6.12 9.89 14.54
N ASN A 248 -6.38 8.65 14.95
CA ASN A 248 -5.47 7.87 15.79
C ASN A 248 -4.12 7.69 15.09
N ALA A 249 -4.13 7.32 13.81
CA ALA A 249 -2.93 7.12 13.00
C ALA A 249 -2.08 8.38 12.89
N VAL A 250 -2.71 9.55 12.68
CA VAL A 250 -2.03 10.84 12.62
C VAL A 250 -1.43 11.22 13.99
N ASN A 251 -2.14 10.93 15.07
CA ASN A 251 -1.73 11.31 16.43
C ASN A 251 -0.51 10.53 16.96
N HIS A 252 -0.15 9.39 16.35
CA HIS A 252 1.09 8.68 16.70
C HIS A 252 2.37 9.48 16.38
N GLY A 253 2.30 10.43 15.44
CA GLY A 253 3.44 11.22 14.98
C GLY A 253 4.48 10.41 14.22
N GLY A 254 5.70 10.96 14.08
CA GLY A 254 6.79 10.31 13.35
C GLY A 254 6.48 10.20 11.85
N ASN A 255 6.42 8.98 11.32
CA ASN A 255 6.05 8.70 9.93
C ASN A 255 4.52 8.74 9.75
N THR A 256 3.96 9.93 10.01
CA THR A 256 2.51 10.19 10.06
C THR A 256 1.83 9.88 8.73
N GLN A 257 2.43 10.27 7.60
CA GLN A 257 1.86 10.04 6.26
C GLN A 257 1.69 8.55 5.98
N ALA A 258 2.73 7.74 6.22
CA ALA A 258 2.67 6.30 6.00
C ALA A 258 1.68 5.61 6.96
N THR A 259 1.66 6.00 8.24
CA THR A 259 0.75 5.43 9.24
C THR A 259 -0.71 5.73 8.89
N ALA A 260 -1.00 6.98 8.52
CA ALA A 260 -2.34 7.40 8.10
C ALA A 260 -2.77 6.70 6.80
N LEU A 261 -1.89 6.59 5.80
CA LEU A 261 -2.16 5.89 4.55
C LEU A 261 -2.58 4.44 4.80
N LEU A 262 -1.82 3.67 5.58
CA LEU A 262 -2.14 2.28 5.91
C LEU A 262 -3.44 2.16 6.71
N ALA A 263 -3.63 3.00 7.73
CA ALA A 263 -4.86 2.98 8.53
C ALA A 263 -6.08 3.31 7.67
N GLY A 264 -5.97 4.30 6.78
CA GLY A 264 -7.01 4.70 5.83
C GLY A 264 -7.33 3.59 4.83
N GLN A 265 -6.32 2.89 4.30
CA GLN A 265 -6.50 1.75 3.42
C GLN A 265 -7.22 0.58 4.12
N LEU A 266 -6.80 0.22 5.34
CA LEU A 266 -7.42 -0.85 6.13
C LEU A 266 -8.85 -0.53 6.55
N ALA A 267 -9.07 0.65 7.15
CA ALA A 267 -10.40 1.09 7.56
C ALA A 267 -11.33 1.24 6.34
N GLY A 268 -10.84 1.84 5.25
CA GLY A 268 -11.60 1.97 4.01
C GLY A 268 -11.96 0.61 3.38
N GLY A 269 -11.04 -0.36 3.38
CA GLY A 269 -11.30 -1.71 2.92
C GLY A 269 -12.28 -2.49 3.80
N LEU A 270 -12.34 -2.20 5.10
CA LEU A 270 -13.29 -2.83 6.02
C LEU A 270 -14.70 -2.24 5.90
N LEU A 271 -14.77 -0.91 5.82
CA LEU A 271 -16.01 -0.13 5.91
C LEU A 271 -16.64 0.16 4.54
N GLY A 272 -15.85 0.06 3.47
CA GLY A 272 -16.26 0.37 2.10
C GLY A 272 -16.23 1.86 1.78
N ASN A 273 -16.37 2.20 0.50
CA ASN A 273 -16.24 3.57 0.01
C ASN A 273 -17.34 4.54 0.47
N THR A 274 -18.48 4.03 0.97
CA THR A 274 -19.51 4.88 1.57
C THR A 274 -19.03 5.55 2.85
N ALA A 275 -18.16 4.86 3.62
CA ALA A 275 -17.58 5.39 4.84
C ALA A 275 -16.46 6.40 4.57
N THR A 276 -15.66 6.19 3.51
CA THR A 276 -14.55 7.08 3.14
C THR A 276 -15.01 8.29 2.33
N GLY A 277 -16.10 8.13 1.57
CA GLY A 277 -16.48 9.05 0.50
C GLY A 277 -15.48 9.05 -0.67
N THR A 278 -15.82 9.80 -1.72
CA THR A 278 -14.88 10.12 -2.80
C THR A 278 -14.09 11.37 -2.39
N PRO A 279 -12.74 11.35 -2.41
CA PRO A 279 -11.92 12.47 -1.96
C PRO A 279 -11.75 13.50 -3.08
N SER A 280 -12.87 14.04 -3.58
CA SER A 280 -12.89 14.97 -4.72
C SER A 280 -12.23 16.33 -4.45
N HIS A 281 -11.85 16.59 -3.19
CA HIS A 281 -11.05 17.74 -2.79
C HIS A 281 -9.56 17.58 -3.13
N LEU A 282 -9.10 16.35 -3.42
CA LEU A 282 -7.74 16.08 -3.86
C LEU A 282 -7.55 16.59 -5.29
N LYS A 283 -6.48 17.35 -5.52
CA LYS A 283 -6.16 17.94 -6.83
C LYS A 283 -6.10 16.91 -7.96
N ASN A 284 -5.57 15.73 -7.65
CA ASN A 284 -5.37 14.64 -8.60
C ASN A 284 -6.35 13.48 -8.39
N TYR A 285 -7.50 13.69 -7.74
CA TYR A 285 -8.46 12.59 -7.48
C TYR A 285 -8.87 11.76 -8.72
N PRO A 286 -8.94 12.30 -9.96
CA PRO A 286 -9.38 11.49 -11.11
C PRO A 286 -8.46 10.30 -11.42
N VAL A 287 -7.17 10.34 -11.04
CA VAL A 287 -6.28 9.18 -11.18
C VAL A 287 -6.72 8.01 -10.30
N LEU A 288 -7.30 8.31 -9.13
CA LEU A 288 -7.80 7.31 -8.19
C LEU A 288 -9.07 6.65 -8.75
N GLU A 289 -9.96 7.45 -9.31
CA GLU A 289 -11.19 6.97 -9.97
C GLU A 289 -10.85 6.10 -11.18
N GLU A 290 -9.94 6.55 -12.06
CA GLU A 290 -9.54 5.75 -13.22
C GLU A 290 -8.84 4.45 -12.81
N LEU A 291 -8.00 4.45 -11.75
CA LEU A 291 -7.42 3.21 -11.21
C LEU A 291 -8.52 2.23 -10.77
N ILE A 292 -9.48 2.70 -9.97
CA ILE A 292 -10.57 1.88 -9.43
C ILE A 292 -11.40 1.28 -10.58
N ASP A 293 -11.76 2.10 -11.56
CA ASP A 293 -12.55 1.65 -12.71
C ASP A 293 -11.82 0.58 -13.55
N ARG A 294 -10.52 0.78 -13.79
CA ARG A 294 -9.68 -0.19 -14.51
C ARG A 294 -9.52 -1.48 -13.71
N TRP A 295 -9.26 -1.35 -12.41
CA TRP A 295 -9.10 -2.49 -11.51
C TRP A 295 -10.36 -3.34 -11.48
N ILE A 296 -11.51 -2.75 -11.19
CA ILE A 296 -12.79 -3.46 -11.14
C ILE A 296 -13.07 -4.12 -12.48
N ARG A 297 -12.86 -3.44 -13.61
CA ARG A 297 -13.12 -4.00 -14.95
C ARG A 297 -12.35 -5.30 -15.22
N LEU A 298 -11.13 -5.44 -14.70
CA LEU A 298 -10.30 -6.63 -14.92
C LEU A 298 -10.45 -7.70 -13.83
N THR A 299 -11.14 -7.39 -12.74
CA THR A 299 -11.21 -8.24 -11.54
C THR A 299 -12.62 -8.65 -11.13
N SER A 300 -13.65 -8.11 -11.80
CA SER A 300 -15.07 -8.43 -11.59
C SER A 300 -15.70 -9.21 -12.73
#